data_AF-A0A821A103-F1
#
_entry.id   AF-A0A821A103-F1
#
_cell.length_a   1.000
_cell.length_b   1.000
_cell.length_c   1.000
_cell.angle_alpha   90.00
_cell.angle_beta   90.00
_cell.angle_gamma   90.00
#
_symmetry.space_group_name_H-M   'P 1'
#
loop_
_entity.id
_entity.type
_entity.pdbx_description
1 polymer ?
#
loop_
_entity_poly.entity_id
_entity_poly.type
_entity_poly.pdbx_seq_one_letter_code
_entity_poly.pdbx_strand_id
1 'polypeptide(L)'
;VEKKEGLLERSWIAGVTTIEVMLSHIIVKFFIQFIQIMLLLIFADFIFKVEIKGSIFLAMALIFMQGICGMSYGLLISSVCEQEIEVMEVALGSVFPILLSSGIIWPLEGMPSAMRFLSNFTPLTHSVEAMRCWSFGYFKVWFGFVNAGAWSLGFFVIAAILFALRK
;
A
#
# COMPACT_ATOMS: atom_id res chain seq x y z
N VAL A 1 -16.71 -4.00 8.03
CA VAL A 1 -16.98 -4.65 9.33
C VAL A 1 -17.84 -3.76 10.21
N GLU A 2 -17.38 -2.55 10.56
CA GLU A 2 -18.09 -1.64 11.49
C GLU A 2 -19.47 -1.16 11.05
N LYS A 3 -19.69 -1.04 9.73
CA LYS A 3 -20.99 -0.69 9.15
C LYS A 3 -22.01 -1.83 9.22
N LYS A 4 -21.53 -3.09 9.24
CA LYS A 4 -22.36 -4.30 9.34
C LYS A 4 -22.64 -4.72 10.79
N GLU A 5 -21.71 -4.45 11.71
CA GLU A 5 -21.88 -4.80 13.12
C GLU A 5 -22.72 -3.80 13.93
N GLY A 6 -23.24 -2.73 13.30
CA GLY A 6 -24.03 -1.70 13.99
C GLY A 6 -23.22 -0.90 15.03
N LEU A 7 -21.88 -1.02 15.03
CA LEU A 7 -20.99 -0.28 15.92
C LEU A 7 -21.05 1.21 15.64
N LEU A 8 -21.19 1.61 14.37
CA LEU A 8 -21.44 2.99 13.97
C LEU A 8 -22.73 3.54 14.60
N GLU A 9 -23.80 2.75 14.61
CA GLU A 9 -25.08 3.15 15.23
C GLU A 9 -24.96 3.25 16.76
N ARG A 10 -24.19 2.35 17.39
CA ARG A 10 -23.90 2.42 18.83
C ARG A 10 -23.05 3.64 19.22
N SER A 11 -22.05 3.99 18.42
CA SER A 11 -21.25 5.21 18.63
C SER A 11 -22.07 6.48 18.43
N TRP A 12 -23.02 6.47 17.49
CA TRP A 12 -23.97 7.58 17.30
C TRP A 12 -24.90 7.76 18.51
N ILE A 13 -25.35 6.66 19.11
CA ILE A 13 -26.19 6.70 20.34
C ILE A 13 -25.37 7.19 21.55
N ALA A 14 -24.06 6.95 21.57
CA ALA A 14 -23.15 7.43 22.61
C ALA A 14 -22.78 8.93 22.47
N GLY A 15 -23.28 9.63 21.45
CA GLY A 15 -23.02 11.06 21.22
C GLY A 15 -21.64 11.36 20.62
N VAL A 16 -20.91 10.34 20.15
CA VAL A 16 -19.60 10.51 19.50
C VAL A 16 -19.80 10.89 18.04
N THR A 17 -19.10 11.93 17.58
CA THR A 17 -19.22 12.36 16.19
C THR A 17 -18.54 11.37 15.24
N THR A 18 -19.10 11.16 14.05
CA THR A 18 -18.52 10.25 13.04
C THR A 18 -17.08 10.63 12.67
N ILE A 19 -16.76 11.93 12.72
CA ILE A 19 -15.43 12.46 12.41
C ILE A 19 -14.40 12.03 13.46
N GLU A 20 -14.74 12.03 14.75
CA GLU A 20 -13.85 11.62 15.83
C GLU A 20 -13.48 10.13 15.75
N VAL A 21 -14.47 9.29 15.41
CA VAL A 21 -14.24 7.85 15.20
C VAL A 21 -13.31 7.64 14.01
N MET A 22 -13.59 8.26 12.86
CA MET A 22 -12.75 8.14 11.66
C MET A 22 -11.31 8.63 11.90
N LEU A 23 -11.13 9.77 12.57
CA LEU A 23 -9.81 10.29 12.92
C LEU A 23 -9.03 9.31 13.81
N SER A 24 -9.69 8.73 14.82
CA SER A 24 -9.07 7.76 15.71
C SER A 24 -8.57 6.53 14.96
N HIS A 25 -9.38 5.99 14.03
CA HIS A 25 -8.95 4.87 13.20
C HIS A 25 -7.77 5.22 12.30
N ILE A 26 -7.79 6.39 11.66
CA ILE A 26 -6.70 6.84 10.80
C ILE A 26 -5.40 6.90 11.62
N ILE A 27 -5.42 7.57 12.77
CA ILE A 27 -4.25 7.72 13.65
C ILE A 27 -3.71 6.35 14.08
N VAL A 28 -4.59 5.45 14.53
CA VAL A 28 -4.20 4.11 14.98
C VAL A 28 -3.60 3.30 13.82
N LYS A 29 -4.19 3.36 12.62
CA LYS A 29 -3.67 2.64 11.44
C LYS A 29 -2.30 3.16 11.01
N PHE A 30 -2.10 4.49 11.03
CA PHE A 30 -0.80 5.11 10.76
C PHE A 30 0.26 4.65 11.76
N PHE A 31 -0.09 4.61 13.05
CA PHE A 31 0.83 4.18 14.09
C PHE A 31 1.22 2.70 13.96
N ILE A 32 0.25 1.82 13.70
CA ILE A 32 0.48 0.40 13.45
C ILE A 32 1.42 0.21 12.25
N GLN A 33 1.17 0.94 11.15
CA GLN A 33 1.99 0.85 9.96
C GLN A 33 3.43 1.32 10.21
N PHE A 34 3.62 2.39 10.98
CA PHE A 34 4.95 2.87 11.36
C PHE A 34 5.74 1.82 12.15
N ILE A 35 5.10 1.19 13.15
CA ILE A 35 5.72 0.10 13.93
C ILE A 35 6.05 -1.08 13.03
N GLN A 36 5.15 -1.47 12.14
CA GLN A 36 5.35 -2.59 11.22
C GLN A 36 6.58 -2.38 10.33
N ILE A 37 6.78 -1.17 9.81
CA ILE A 37 7.93 -0.83 8.97
C ILE A 37 9.23 -0.82 9.78
N MET A 38 9.19 -0.25 10.98
CA MET A 38 10.33 -0.26 11.90
C MET A 38 10.78 -1.69 12.23
N LEU A 39 9.84 -2.56 12.58
CA LEU A 39 10.12 -3.98 12.82
C LEU A 39 10.70 -4.65 11.58
N LEU A 40 10.12 -4.40 10.40
CA LEU A 40 10.61 -4.98 9.14
C LEU A 40 12.06 -4.60 8.88
N LEU A 41 12.43 -3.33 9.04
CA LEU A 41 13.81 -2.85 8.83
C LEU A 41 14.79 -3.45 9.84
N ILE A 42 14.41 -3.53 11.13
CA ILE A 42 15.24 -4.16 12.17
C ILE A 42 15.49 -5.64 11.85
N PHE A 43 14.44 -6.37 11.43
CA PHE A 43 14.57 -7.77 11.05
C PHE A 43 15.44 -7.95 9.80
N ALA A 44 15.27 -7.09 8.79
CA ALA A 44 16.05 -7.15 7.55
C ALA A 44 17.55 -6.96 7.79
N ASP A 45 17.93 -6.02 8.67
CA ASP A 45 19.33 -5.75 9.01
C ASP A 45 19.90 -6.82 9.97
N PHE A 46 19.20 -7.11 11.07
CA PHE A 46 19.75 -7.94 12.14
C PHE A 46 19.70 -9.45 11.85
N ILE A 47 18.62 -9.94 11.23
CA ILE A 47 18.41 -11.38 11.00
C ILE A 47 18.87 -11.77 9.60
N PHE A 48 18.49 -11.00 8.59
CA PHE A 48 18.82 -11.32 7.20
C PHE A 48 20.18 -10.76 6.74
N LYS A 49 20.83 -9.93 7.57
CA LYS A 49 22.14 -9.29 7.26
C LYS A 49 22.16 -8.62 5.90
N VAL A 50 21.03 -8.04 5.49
CA VAL A 50 20.93 -7.32 4.23
C VAL A 50 21.60 -5.97 4.43
N GLU A 51 22.78 -5.78 3.83
CA GLU A 51 23.46 -4.48 3.84
C GLU A 51 22.58 -3.46 3.12
N ILE A 52 21.84 -2.66 3.87
CA ILE A 52 21.14 -1.49 3.34
C ILE A 52 22.21 -0.45 3.01
N LYS A 53 22.74 -0.50 1.78
CA LYS A 53 23.77 0.42 1.30
C LYS A 53 23.18 1.82 1.06
N GLY A 54 22.84 2.54 2.14
CA GLY A 54 22.54 3.97 2.17
C GLY A 54 21.61 4.41 3.32
N SER A 55 20.87 5.51 3.17
CA SER A 55 20.12 6.12 4.28
C SER A 55 18.85 5.32 4.62
N ILE A 56 18.85 4.71 5.81
CA ILE A 56 17.71 3.99 6.41
C ILE A 56 16.44 4.86 6.41
N PHE A 57 16.59 6.18 6.58
CA PHE A 57 15.46 7.10 6.64
C PHE A 57 14.69 7.19 5.32
N LEU A 58 15.37 7.30 4.18
CA LEU A 58 14.67 7.33 2.90
C LEU A 58 14.03 5.95 2.59
N ALA A 59 14.64 4.83 3.03
CA ALA A 59 14.07 3.50 2.81
C ALA A 59 12.78 3.34 3.60
N MET A 60 12.79 3.81 4.84
CA MET A 60 11.58 3.92 5.66
C MET A 60 10.50 4.77 4.99
N ALA A 61 10.86 5.95 4.48
CA ALA A 61 9.91 6.84 3.81
C ALA A 61 9.28 6.19 2.56
N LEU A 62 10.06 5.45 1.78
CA LEU A 62 9.58 4.78 0.58
C LEU A 62 8.62 3.63 0.91
N ILE A 63 8.96 2.79 1.88
CA ILE A 63 8.09 1.70 2.35
C ILE A 63 6.81 2.28 2.97
N PHE A 64 6.92 3.39 3.69
CA PHE A 64 5.77 4.09 4.26
C PHE A 64 4.82 4.60 3.18
N MET A 65 5.34 5.26 2.13
CA MET A 65 4.54 5.64 0.97
C MET A 65 3.91 4.44 0.27
N GLN A 66 4.64 3.35 0.11
CA GLN A 66 4.11 2.12 -0.48
C GLN A 66 2.97 1.53 0.35
N GLY A 67 3.07 1.58 1.68
CA GLY A 67 1.97 1.13 2.54
C GLY A 67 0.74 2.04 2.45
N ILE A 68 0.90 3.36 2.28
CA ILE A 68 -0.22 4.27 1.97
C ILE A 68 -0.88 3.88 0.64
N CYS A 69 -0.09 3.58 -0.40
CA CYS A 69 -0.61 3.07 -1.66
C CYS A 69 -1.41 1.76 -1.48
N GLY A 70 -0.94 0.85 -0.63
CA GLY A 70 -1.65 -0.39 -0.29
C GLY A 70 -2.98 -0.13 0.43
N MET A 71 -3.03 0.83 1.36
CA MET A 71 -4.27 1.24 2.02
C MET A 71 -5.27 1.84 1.03
N SER A 72 -4.83 2.73 0.13
CA SER A 72 -5.70 3.28 -0.92
C SER A 72 -6.24 2.21 -1.85
N TYR A 73 -5.44 1.19 -2.18
CA TYR A 73 -5.89 0.04 -2.97
C TYR A 73 -6.96 -0.78 -2.23
N GLY A 74 -6.77 -1.05 -0.94
CA GLY A 74 -7.76 -1.73 -0.11
C GLY A 74 -9.09 -0.96 0.00
N LEU A 75 -9.01 0.38 0.07
CA LEU A 75 -10.19 1.25 0.03
C LEU A 75 -10.92 1.17 -1.32
N LEU A 76 -10.18 1.11 -2.43
CA LEU A 76 -10.76 0.94 -3.75
C LEU A 76 -11.51 -0.38 -3.88
N ILE A 77 -10.93 -1.50 -3.45
CA ILE A 77 -11.63 -2.80 -3.45
C ILE A 77 -12.90 -2.73 -2.57
N SER A 78 -12.78 -2.13 -1.38
CA SER A 78 -13.91 -1.95 -0.47
C SER A 78 -15.02 -1.06 -1.05
N SER A 79 -14.70 -0.19 -2.01
CA SER A 79 -15.70 0.67 -2.67
C SER A 79 -16.49 -0.06 -3.77
N VAL A 80 -15.91 -1.12 -4.35
CA VAL A 80 -16.52 -1.89 -5.45
C VAL A 80 -17.42 -2.99 -4.89
N CYS A 81 -16.92 -3.80 -3.97
CA CYS A 81 -17.64 -4.96 -3.43
C CYS A 81 -18.70 -4.54 -2.39
N GLU A 82 -19.78 -5.32 -2.29
CA GLU A 82 -20.87 -5.09 -1.33
C GLU A 82 -20.73 -5.95 -0.08
N GLN A 83 -20.15 -7.14 -0.25
CA GLN A 83 -19.97 -8.10 0.82
C GLN A 83 -18.52 -8.11 1.32
N GLU A 84 -18.35 -8.24 2.63
CA GLU A 84 -17.02 -8.26 3.25
C GLU A 84 -16.19 -9.49 2.86
N ILE A 85 -16.85 -10.62 2.68
CA ILE A 85 -16.20 -11.86 2.24
C ILE A 85 -15.67 -11.67 0.81
N GLU A 86 -16.46 -11.06 -0.07
CA GLU A 86 -16.05 -10.74 -1.45
C GLU A 86 -14.85 -9.78 -1.47
N VAL A 87 -14.84 -8.73 -0.63
CA VAL A 87 -13.68 -7.83 -0.48
C VAL A 87 -12.43 -8.62 -0.10
N MET A 88 -12.55 -9.55 0.87
CA MET A 88 -11.42 -10.33 1.36
C MET A 88 -10.89 -11.29 0.28
N GLU A 89 -11.78 -11.93 -0.47
CA GLU A 89 -11.42 -12.83 -1.57
C GLU A 89 -10.74 -12.07 -2.72
N VAL A 90 -11.26 -10.91 -3.11
CA VAL A 90 -10.64 -10.06 -4.14
C VAL A 90 -9.29 -9.50 -3.68
N ALA A 91 -9.19 -9.08 -2.41
CA ALA A 91 -7.93 -8.62 -1.83
C ALA A 91 -6.88 -9.75 -1.83
N LEU A 92 -7.24 -10.95 -1.38
CA LEU A 92 -6.33 -12.10 -1.40
C LEU A 92 -5.98 -12.54 -2.84
N GLY A 93 -6.96 -12.55 -3.73
CA GLY A 93 -6.78 -12.92 -5.14
C GLY A 93 -5.88 -11.95 -5.90
N SER A 94 -5.90 -10.67 -5.55
CA SER A 94 -5.06 -9.63 -6.18
C SER A 94 -3.62 -9.61 -5.67
N VAL A 95 -3.34 -10.10 -4.46
CA VAL A 95 -1.97 -10.13 -3.91
C VAL A 95 -1.04 -10.99 -4.77
N PHE A 96 -1.48 -12.16 -5.23
CA PHE A 96 -0.67 -13.07 -6.05
C PHE A 96 -0.18 -12.45 -7.37
N PRO A 97 -1.04 -11.90 -8.25
CA PRO A 97 -0.59 -11.29 -9.50
C PRO A 97 0.24 -10.02 -9.25
N ILE A 98 -0.06 -9.24 -8.22
CA ILE A 98 0.77 -8.08 -7.84
C ILE A 98 2.17 -8.55 -7.43
N LEU A 99 2.27 -9.60 -6.61
CA LEU A 99 3.56 -10.15 -6.17
C LEU A 99 4.39 -10.67 -7.35
N LEU A 100 3.78 -11.45 -8.26
CA LEU A 100 4.45 -11.98 -9.45
C LEU A 100 4.91 -10.88 -10.42
N SER A 101 4.07 -9.86 -10.64
CA SER A 101 4.39 -8.75 -11.55
C SER A 101 5.37 -7.74 -10.94
N SER A 102 5.42 -7.58 -9.62
CA SER A 102 6.24 -6.55 -8.95
C SER A 102 7.75 -6.67 -9.08
N GLY A 103 8.24 -7.78 -9.65
CA GLY A 103 9.66 -8.03 -9.79
C GLY A 103 10.36 -8.40 -8.47
N ILE A 104 9.61 -8.70 -7.39
CA ILE A 104 10.16 -9.18 -6.11
C ILE A 104 10.75 -10.59 -6.29
N ILE A 105 9.98 -11.52 -6.87
CA ILE A 105 10.40 -12.91 -7.08
C ILE A 105 11.40 -13.02 -8.23
N TRP A 106 11.12 -12.34 -9.35
CA TRP A 106 11.93 -12.40 -10.56
C TRP A 106 12.49 -11.01 -10.90
N PRO A 107 13.78 -10.86 -11.25
CA PRO A 107 14.32 -9.58 -11.71
C PRO A 107 13.62 -9.13 -13.01
N LEU A 108 13.37 -7.83 -13.13
CA LEU A 108 12.73 -7.21 -14.30
C LEU A 108 13.51 -7.45 -15.59
N GLU A 109 14.84 -7.57 -15.49
CA GLU A 109 15.76 -7.82 -16.58
C GLU A 109 15.59 -9.22 -17.19
N GLY A 110 15.10 -10.19 -16.40
CA GLY A 110 14.89 -11.57 -16.82
C GLY A 110 13.47 -11.87 -17.31
N MET A 111 12.57 -10.87 -17.34
CA MET A 111 11.16 -11.08 -17.68
C MET A 111 10.92 -11.02 -19.21
N PRO A 112 10.03 -11.88 -19.75
CA PRO A 112 9.56 -11.75 -21.13
C PRO A 112 8.79 -10.43 -21.33
N SER A 113 8.80 -9.91 -22.56
CA SER A 113 8.29 -8.56 -22.91
C SER A 113 6.86 -8.29 -22.44
N ALA A 114 5.96 -9.28 -22.55
CA ALA A 114 4.57 -9.16 -22.10
C ALA A 114 4.46 -8.97 -20.58
N MET A 115 5.26 -9.71 -19.81
CA MET A 115 5.24 -9.65 -18.35
C MET A 115 5.86 -8.34 -17.86
N ARG A 116 6.91 -7.87 -18.55
CA ARG A 116 7.53 -6.56 -18.27
C ARG A 116 6.56 -5.38 -18.45
N PHE A 117 5.64 -5.45 -19.41
CA PHE A 117 4.60 -4.43 -19.58
C PHE A 117 3.64 -4.40 -18.39
N LEU A 118 3.18 -5.57 -17.93
CA LEU A 118 2.33 -5.69 -16.74
C LEU A 118 3.05 -5.22 -15.47
N SER A 119 4.32 -5.59 -15.31
CA SER A 119 5.15 -5.14 -14.19
C SER A 119 5.25 -3.63 -14.11
N ASN A 120 5.46 -2.92 -15.23
CA ASN A 120 5.54 -1.46 -15.22
C ASN A 120 4.23 -0.77 -14.80
N PHE A 121 3.08 -1.44 -14.94
CA PHE A 121 1.80 -0.93 -14.46
C PHE A 121 1.62 -1.11 -12.95
N THR A 122 2.34 -2.04 -12.33
CA THR A 122 2.16 -2.33 -10.91
C THR A 122 2.90 -1.27 -10.07
N PRO A 123 2.22 -0.59 -9.11
CA PRO A 123 2.84 0.45 -8.27
C PRO A 123 4.05 -0.05 -7.47
N LEU A 124 4.05 -1.36 -7.16
CA LEU A 124 5.06 -2.02 -6.36
C LEU A 124 6.41 -2.15 -7.10
N THR A 125 6.39 -2.22 -8.43
CA THR A 125 7.59 -2.51 -9.24
C THR A 125 8.66 -1.43 -9.13
N HIS A 126 8.27 -0.17 -9.31
CA HIS A 126 9.21 0.96 -9.24
C HIS A 126 9.73 1.18 -7.81
N SER A 127 8.93 0.89 -6.79
CA SER A 127 9.36 0.93 -5.39
C SER A 127 10.42 -0.14 -5.08
N VAL A 128 10.25 -1.35 -5.63
CA VAL A 128 11.22 -2.45 -5.48
C VAL A 128 12.52 -2.15 -6.24
N GLU A 129 12.42 -1.60 -7.45
CA GLU A 129 13.60 -1.18 -8.22
C GLU A 129 14.35 -0.04 -7.52
N ALA A 130 13.64 0.94 -6.95
CA ALA A 130 14.23 2.02 -6.15
C ALA A 130 15.00 1.47 -4.94
N MET A 131 14.48 0.44 -4.27
CA MET A 131 15.16 -0.20 -3.14
C MET A 131 16.41 -0.98 -3.57
N ARG A 132 16.43 -1.56 -4.77
CA ARG A 132 17.60 -2.28 -5.33
C ARG A 132 18.68 -1.33 -5.87
N CYS A 133 18.31 -0.24 -6.53
CA CYS A 133 19.24 0.69 -7.17
C CYS A 133 19.81 1.78 -6.25
N TRP A 134 19.67 1.61 -4.93
CA TRP A 134 20.01 2.64 -3.95
C TRP A 134 21.44 3.16 -4.03
N SER A 135 22.40 2.25 -4.25
CA SER A 135 23.83 2.60 -4.28
C SER A 135 24.28 3.26 -5.58
N PHE A 136 23.45 3.29 -6.63
CA PHE A 136 23.88 3.62 -7.99
C PHE A 136 23.13 4.78 -8.67
N GLY A 137 22.05 5.31 -8.09
CA GLY A 137 21.39 6.48 -8.70
C GLY A 137 20.20 7.08 -7.95
N TYR A 138 20.34 8.33 -7.51
CA TYR A 138 19.29 9.14 -6.87
C TYR A 138 18.03 9.33 -7.74
N PHE A 139 18.19 9.34 -9.07
CA PHE A 139 17.09 9.56 -10.01
C PHE A 139 16.04 8.43 -9.97
N LYS A 140 16.48 7.16 -9.91
CA LYS A 140 15.57 6.01 -9.82
C LYS A 140 14.83 5.96 -8.49
N VAL A 141 15.49 6.38 -7.40
CA VAL A 141 14.86 6.45 -6.07
C VAL A 141 13.73 7.48 -6.08
N TRP A 142 13.97 8.67 -6.63
CA TRP A 142 12.95 9.71 -6.74
C TRP A 142 11.76 9.28 -7.62
N PHE A 143 12.03 8.58 -8.72
CA PHE A 143 10.97 8.02 -9.57
C PHE A 143 10.08 7.03 -8.81
N GLY A 144 10.66 6.21 -7.91
CA GLY A 144 9.91 5.34 -7.01
C GLY A 144 8.94 6.11 -6.10
N PHE A 145 9.40 7.20 -5.48
CA PHE A 145 8.55 8.07 -4.65
C PHE A 145 7.40 8.70 -5.44
N VAL A 146 7.71 9.25 -6.63
CA VAL A 146 6.70 9.88 -7.49
C VAL A 146 5.67 8.86 -7.94
N ASN A 147 6.10 7.65 -8.32
CA ASN A 147 5.20 6.59 -8.75
C ASN A 147 4.27 6.14 -7.61
N ALA A 148 4.81 5.90 -6.41
CA ALA A 148 4.01 5.54 -5.24
C ALA A 148 3.00 6.64 -4.87
N GLY A 149 3.42 7.91 -4.93
CA GLY A 149 2.56 9.07 -4.75
C GLY A 149 1.45 9.16 -5.81
N ALA A 150 1.79 9.00 -7.09
CA ALA A 150 0.84 9.05 -8.19
C ALA A 150 -0.22 7.96 -8.10
N TRP A 151 0.18 6.71 -7.79
CA TRP A 151 -0.76 5.60 -7.64
C TRP A 151 -1.63 5.71 -6.40
N SER A 152 -1.06 6.14 -5.26
CA SER A 152 -1.87 6.36 -4.05
C SER A 152 -2.94 7.42 -4.24
N LEU A 153 -2.62 8.53 -4.92
CA LEU A 153 -3.58 9.56 -5.31
C LEU A 153 -4.60 9.01 -6.33
N GLY A 154 -4.14 8.29 -7.35
CA GLY A 154 -5.01 7.68 -8.36
C GLY A 154 -6.06 6.76 -7.74
N PHE A 155 -5.63 5.81 -6.90
CA PHE A 155 -6.56 4.92 -6.20
C PHE A 155 -7.51 5.66 -5.27
N PHE A 156 -7.03 6.68 -4.56
CA PHE A 156 -7.87 7.49 -3.69
C PHE A 156 -8.94 8.25 -4.47
N VAL A 157 -8.57 8.87 -5.60
CA VAL A 157 -9.50 9.60 -6.48
C VAL A 157 -10.53 8.66 -7.08
N ILE A 158 -10.11 7.50 -7.60
CA ILE A 158 -11.02 6.50 -8.17
C ILE A 158 -11.99 5.99 -7.09
N ALA A 159 -11.49 5.69 -5.89
CA ALA A 159 -12.34 5.27 -4.77
C ALA A 159 -13.35 6.38 -4.39
N ALA A 160 -12.92 7.65 -4.35
CA ALA A 160 -13.80 8.77 -4.06
C ALA A 160 -14.89 8.96 -5.13
N ILE A 161 -14.53 8.82 -6.41
CA ILE A 161 -15.50 8.90 -7.53
C ILE A 161 -16.51 7.75 -7.46
N LEU A 162 -16.04 6.52 -7.26
CA LEU A 162 -16.92 5.35 -7.11
C LEU A 162 -17.88 5.51 -5.93
N PHE A 163 -17.39 6.07 -4.81
CA PHE A 163 -18.23 6.36 -3.65
C PHE A 163 -19.27 7.46 -3.94
N ALA A 164 -18.92 8.48 -4.72
CA ALA A 164 -19.84 9.53 -5.12
C ALA A 164 -20.91 9.04 -6.12
N LEU A 165 -20.57 8.10 -7.01
CA LEU A 165 -21.50 7.51 -7.99
C LEU A 165 -22.47 6.49 -7.38
N ARG A 166 -22.13 5.92 -6.22
CA ARG A 166 -22.97 4.95 -5.51
C ARG A 166 -23.98 5.61 -4.55
N LYS A 167 -24.03 6.94 -4.53
CA LYS A 167 -25.01 7.76 -3.81
C LYS A 167 -26.18 8.10 -4.71
#